data_AF-A0A2D6D220-F1
#
_entry.id   AF-A0A2D6D220-F1
#
_cell.length_a   1.000
_cell.length_b   1.000
_cell.length_c   1.000
_cell.angle_alpha   90.00
_cell.angle_beta   90.00
_cell.angle_gamma   90.00
#
_symmetry.space_group_name_H-M   'P 1'
#
loop_
_entity.id
_entity.type
_entity.pdbx_description
1 polymer ?
#
loop_
_entity_poly.entity_id
_entity_poly.type
_entity_poly.pdbx_seq_one_letter_code
_entity_poly.pdbx_strand_id
1 'polypeptide(L)'
;MKWTKRLMYVIAGGVGVLALQMAFHLANPSAYAEEHPTEHPTASTHGQSHIVVAPFAEDKAEEWQAFVREWAGDAEGVIGFNKRHGLTRQAGWLAHTPAGPVAVILHEGPGSATLMQTMAESKDEYDVAMVARLSELHGMDFSAPPPGPAPELQFDTSQAGSWAAGGEEHAEEHPTEHPE
;
A
#
# COMPACT_ATOMS: atom_id res chain seq x y z
N MET A 1 57.48 11.52 10.50
CA MET A 1 56.62 10.53 11.14
C MET A 1 55.26 10.56 10.46
N LYS A 2 54.98 9.46 9.75
CA LYS A 2 53.72 8.91 9.24
C LYS A 2 52.68 9.76 8.46
N TRP A 3 52.51 9.36 7.18
CA TRP A 3 51.26 9.07 6.43
C TRP A 3 50.27 10.24 6.15
N THR A 4 49.59 10.42 5.01
CA THR A 4 49.68 10.11 3.56
C THR A 4 48.37 10.64 2.94
N LYS A 5 48.46 11.19 1.72
CA LYS A 5 47.41 11.31 0.66
C LYS A 5 46.18 12.20 0.97
N ARG A 6 45.99 13.33 0.29
CA ARG A 6 45.57 13.55 -1.11
C ARG A 6 44.14 13.06 -1.43
N LEU A 7 43.32 14.04 -1.80
CA LEU A 7 42.55 14.16 -3.05
C LEU A 7 41.05 13.82 -3.04
N MET A 8 40.28 14.90 -3.25
CA MET A 8 39.07 15.07 -4.09
C MET A 8 38.25 13.84 -4.48
N TYR A 9 36.94 13.92 -4.27
CA TYR A 9 35.96 13.72 -5.35
C TYR A 9 34.69 14.55 -5.07
N VAL A 10 34.38 15.45 -6.01
CA VAL A 10 33.08 16.11 -6.17
C VAL A 10 32.35 15.32 -7.28
N ILE A 11 31.01 15.30 -7.21
CA ILE A 11 30.03 14.91 -8.25
C ILE A 11 29.68 13.42 -8.32
N ALA A 12 28.50 13.07 -7.77
CA ALA A 12 27.41 12.34 -8.43
C ALA A 12 26.43 11.77 -7.39
N GLY A 13 25.31 12.46 -7.15
CA GLY A 13 24.23 11.95 -6.28
C GLY A 13 22.83 12.48 -6.64
N GLY A 14 22.69 13.09 -7.83
CA GLY A 14 21.49 13.82 -8.24
C GLY A 14 20.46 13.04 -9.06
N VAL A 15 20.48 11.69 -9.08
CA VAL A 15 19.53 10.91 -9.92
C VAL A 15 18.80 9.78 -9.15
N GLY A 16 19.11 9.56 -7.87
CA GLY A 16 18.56 8.40 -7.13
C GLY A 16 17.13 8.56 -6.59
N VAL A 17 16.62 9.78 -6.45
CA VAL A 17 15.32 10.03 -5.79
C VAL A 17 14.14 10.07 -6.77
N LEU A 18 14.39 10.22 -8.07
CA LEU A 18 13.31 10.29 -9.08
C LEU A 18 12.84 8.92 -9.60
N ALA A 19 13.60 7.85 -9.38
CA ALA A 19 13.26 6.52 -9.91
C ALA A 19 12.16 5.80 -9.12
N LEU A 20 11.95 6.15 -7.84
CA LEU A 20 10.90 5.53 -7.02
C LEU A 20 9.51 6.09 -7.32
N GLN A 21 9.43 7.28 -7.95
CA GLN A 21 8.17 7.95 -8.26
C GLN A 21 7.60 7.54 -9.64
N MET A 22 8.42 6.99 -10.54
CA MET A 22 7.94 6.51 -11.87
C MET A 22 7.45 5.06 -11.89
N ALA A 23 7.83 4.23 -10.91
CA ALA A 23 7.37 2.84 -10.85
C ALA A 23 5.87 2.72 -10.49
N PHE A 24 5.28 3.74 -9.85
CA PHE A 24 3.84 3.80 -9.57
C PHE A 24 2.98 4.12 -10.80
N HIS A 25 3.58 4.63 -11.90
CA HIS A 25 2.85 5.00 -13.12
C HIS A 25 2.88 3.95 -14.24
N LEU A 26 3.66 2.86 -14.11
CA LEU A 26 3.84 1.86 -15.18
C LEU A 26 3.27 0.47 -14.85
N ALA A 27 2.78 0.24 -13.63
CA ALA A 27 1.94 -0.91 -13.30
C ALA A 27 0.48 -0.61 -13.73
N ASN A 28 0.29 -0.63 -15.05
CA ASN A 28 -0.95 -0.55 -15.82
C ASN A 28 -2.30 -0.48 -15.03
N PRO A 29 -2.81 0.72 -14.69
CA PRO A 29 -4.16 0.91 -14.18
C PRO A 29 -5.26 0.77 -15.25
N SER A 30 -4.88 0.63 -16.53
CA SER A 30 -5.81 0.84 -17.67
C SER A 30 -6.87 -0.26 -17.85
N ALA A 31 -6.75 -1.41 -17.19
CA ALA A 31 -7.79 -2.44 -17.28
C ALA A 31 -9.13 -2.04 -16.62
N TYR A 32 -9.14 -0.99 -15.79
CA TYR A 32 -10.36 -0.44 -15.17
C TYR A 32 -10.91 0.81 -15.87
N ALA A 33 -10.21 1.35 -16.88
CA ALA A 33 -10.51 2.67 -17.42
C ALA A 33 -11.54 2.70 -18.57
N GLU A 34 -11.97 1.55 -19.10
CA GLU A 34 -12.77 1.55 -20.34
C GLU A 34 -14.30 1.62 -20.16
N GLU A 35 -14.87 1.62 -18.95
CA GLU A 35 -16.35 1.59 -18.82
C GLU A 35 -17.02 2.60 -17.87
N HIS A 36 -16.31 3.57 -17.27
CA HIS A 36 -16.96 4.50 -16.34
C HIS A 36 -16.68 5.98 -16.65
N PRO A 37 -17.73 6.79 -16.84
CA PRO A 37 -17.59 8.22 -17.11
C PRO A 37 -16.92 8.92 -15.93
N THR A 38 -16.26 10.04 -16.24
CA THR A 38 -15.43 10.89 -15.39
C THR A 38 -16.13 11.35 -14.11
N GLU A 39 -16.17 10.50 -13.09
CA GLU A 39 -16.30 10.91 -11.71
C GLU A 39 -14.93 10.72 -11.07
N HIS A 40 -14.27 11.82 -10.74
CA HIS A 40 -13.08 11.75 -9.91
C HIS A 40 -13.44 10.99 -8.63
N PRO A 41 -12.83 9.82 -8.34
CA PRO A 41 -13.06 9.15 -7.09
C PRO A 41 -12.62 10.10 -6.00
N THR A 42 -13.58 10.63 -5.25
CA THR A 42 -13.29 11.30 -4.00
C THR A 42 -12.55 10.28 -3.12
N ALA A 43 -11.60 10.73 -2.31
CA ALA A 43 -10.85 9.88 -1.38
C ALA A 43 -11.77 9.03 -0.46
N SER A 44 -13.06 9.34 -0.40
CA SER A 44 -14.13 8.64 0.32
C SER A 44 -14.64 7.33 -0.31
N THR A 45 -14.26 6.97 -1.55
CA THR A 45 -14.74 5.70 -2.16
C THR A 45 -13.87 4.49 -1.81
N HIS A 46 -12.65 4.71 -1.31
CA HIS A 46 -11.83 3.64 -0.76
C HIS A 46 -12.08 3.56 0.76
N GLY A 47 -12.58 2.41 1.24
CA GLY A 47 -12.68 2.15 2.68
C GLY A 47 -11.31 2.26 3.37
N GLN A 48 -11.29 2.31 4.71
CA GLN A 48 -10.07 2.44 5.51
C GLN A 48 -8.89 1.62 4.92
N SER A 49 -7.79 2.31 4.60
CA SER A 49 -6.59 1.70 4.02
C SER A 49 -5.46 1.63 5.04
N HIS A 50 -4.77 0.50 5.07
CA HIS A 50 -3.58 0.29 5.89
C HIS A 50 -2.46 -0.28 5.03
N ILE A 51 -1.25 0.26 5.17
CA ILE A 51 -0.07 -0.21 4.44
C ILE A 51 0.90 -0.85 5.43
N VAL A 52 1.35 -2.05 5.10
CA VAL A 52 2.41 -2.77 5.80
C VAL A 52 3.64 -2.81 4.92
N VAL A 53 4.80 -2.47 5.49
CA VAL A 53 6.10 -2.63 4.83
C VAL A 53 6.91 -3.60 5.67
N ALA A 54 7.25 -4.77 5.10
CA ALA A 54 7.94 -5.83 5.81
C ALA A 54 9.19 -6.27 5.03
N PRO A 55 10.41 -6.15 5.61
CA PRO A 55 11.61 -6.68 4.97
C PRO A 55 11.56 -8.21 4.90
N PHE A 56 12.17 -8.80 3.88
CA PHE A 56 12.34 -10.24 3.80
C PHE A 56 13.54 -10.70 4.62
N ALA A 57 13.47 -11.93 5.12
CA ALA A 57 14.65 -12.63 5.60
C ALA A 57 15.63 -12.88 4.43
N GLU A 58 16.89 -13.15 4.77
CA GLU A 58 17.94 -13.43 3.79
C GLU A 58 17.50 -14.54 2.82
N ASP A 59 17.68 -14.28 1.52
CA ASP A 59 17.32 -15.17 0.41
C ASP A 59 15.83 -15.58 0.30
N LYS A 60 14.91 -15.02 1.09
CA LYS A 60 13.48 -15.38 1.06
C LYS A 60 12.62 -14.61 0.05
N ALA A 61 13.16 -13.57 -0.59
CA ALA A 61 12.40 -12.75 -1.53
C ALA A 61 11.99 -13.49 -2.81
N GLU A 62 12.74 -14.51 -3.23
CA GLU A 62 12.37 -15.35 -4.38
C GLU A 62 11.21 -16.29 -4.04
N GLU A 63 11.22 -16.86 -2.83
CA GLU A 63 10.16 -17.73 -2.32
C GLU A 63 8.81 -17.00 -2.18
N TRP A 64 8.84 -15.69 -1.91
CA TRP A 64 7.65 -14.84 -1.83
C TRP A 64 6.81 -14.90 -3.11
N GLN A 65 7.43 -14.87 -4.29
CA GLN A 65 6.69 -14.84 -5.55
C GLN A 65 5.92 -16.15 -5.80
N ALA A 66 6.52 -17.28 -5.43
CA ALA A 66 5.85 -18.58 -5.53
C ALA A 66 4.67 -18.66 -4.55
N PHE A 67 4.91 -18.24 -3.29
CA PHE A 67 3.88 -18.19 -2.27
C PHE A 67 2.68 -17.32 -2.66
N VAL A 68 2.91 -16.09 -3.15
CA VAL A 68 1.81 -15.19 -3.56
C VAL A 68 1.00 -15.78 -4.72
N ARG A 69 1.63 -16.49 -5.66
CA ARG A 69 0.90 -17.15 -6.76
C ARG A 69 0.02 -18.29 -6.26
N GLU A 70 0.52 -19.09 -5.34
CA GLU A 70 -0.25 -20.17 -4.71
C GLU A 70 -1.42 -19.59 -3.91
N TRP A 71 -1.14 -18.63 -3.03
CA TRP A 71 -2.12 -17.97 -2.18
C TRP A 71 -3.21 -17.29 -3.01
N ALA A 72 -2.85 -16.47 -4.00
CA ALA A 72 -3.81 -15.81 -4.88
C ALA A 72 -4.58 -16.79 -5.80
N GLY A 73 -4.03 -18.00 -6.02
CA GLY A 73 -4.69 -19.07 -6.75
C GLY A 73 -5.80 -19.76 -5.95
N ASP A 74 -5.73 -19.73 -4.61
CA ASP A 74 -6.77 -20.22 -3.71
C ASP A 74 -7.86 -19.17 -3.49
N ALA A 75 -8.72 -18.98 -4.50
CA ALA A 75 -9.77 -17.97 -4.46
C ALA A 75 -10.74 -18.14 -3.28
N GLU A 76 -11.06 -19.38 -2.88
CA GLU A 76 -11.97 -19.65 -1.76
C GLU A 76 -11.31 -19.26 -0.42
N GLY A 77 -10.06 -19.68 -0.21
CA GLY A 77 -9.28 -19.29 0.97
C GLY A 77 -9.11 -17.78 1.10
N VAL A 78 -8.77 -17.10 0.01
CA VAL A 78 -8.61 -15.63 -0.01
C VAL A 78 -9.94 -14.92 0.29
N ILE A 79 -11.06 -15.37 -0.29
CA ILE A 79 -12.38 -14.81 0.00
C ILE A 79 -12.77 -15.06 1.47
N GLY A 80 -12.50 -16.26 1.99
CA GLY A 80 -12.74 -16.62 3.39
C GLY A 80 -11.93 -15.73 4.33
N PHE A 81 -10.64 -15.58 4.07
CA PHE A 81 -9.73 -14.70 4.80
C PHE A 81 -10.23 -13.26 4.82
N ASN A 82 -10.52 -12.70 3.65
CA ASN A 82 -11.00 -11.33 3.51
C ASN A 82 -12.31 -11.09 4.28
N LYS A 83 -13.25 -12.04 4.23
CA LYS A 83 -14.50 -11.95 4.98
C LYS A 83 -14.26 -12.01 6.49
N ARG A 84 -13.43 -12.95 6.97
CA ARG A 84 -13.12 -13.09 8.41
C ARG A 84 -12.52 -11.81 9.00
N HIS A 85 -11.65 -11.15 8.25
CA HIS A 85 -10.93 -9.96 8.72
C HIS A 85 -11.50 -8.64 8.19
N GLY A 86 -12.69 -8.64 7.56
CA GLY A 86 -13.33 -7.41 7.09
C GLY A 86 -12.49 -6.64 6.05
N LEU A 87 -11.80 -7.35 5.17
CA LEU A 87 -11.04 -6.78 4.06
C LEU A 87 -11.90 -6.76 2.79
N THR A 88 -11.83 -5.66 2.05
CA THR A 88 -12.47 -5.49 0.74
C THR A 88 -11.46 -5.62 -0.39
N ARG A 89 -10.18 -5.35 -0.14
CA ARG A 89 -9.12 -5.52 -1.11
C ARG A 89 -7.76 -5.71 -0.43
N GLN A 90 -6.94 -6.53 -1.07
CA GLN A 90 -5.52 -6.66 -0.76
C GLN A 90 -4.71 -6.48 -2.04
N ALA A 91 -3.57 -5.82 -1.94
CA ALA A 91 -2.61 -5.72 -3.03
C ALA A 91 -1.19 -5.76 -2.46
N GLY A 92 -0.26 -6.36 -3.20
CA GLY A 92 1.12 -6.53 -2.75
C GLY A 92 2.11 -6.20 -3.85
N TRP A 93 3.22 -5.59 -3.45
CA TRP A 93 4.35 -5.28 -4.33
C TRP A 93 5.66 -5.75 -3.68
N LEU A 94 6.58 -6.23 -4.51
CA LEU A 94 7.96 -6.50 -4.13
C LEU A 94 8.81 -5.28 -4.51
N ALA A 95 9.28 -4.53 -3.52
CA ALA A 95 10.13 -3.37 -3.73
C ALA A 95 11.58 -3.72 -3.42
N HIS A 96 12.49 -3.43 -4.36
CA HIS A 96 13.93 -3.60 -4.17
C HIS A 96 14.51 -2.29 -3.63
N THR A 97 15.08 -2.31 -2.42
CA THR A 97 15.70 -1.14 -1.80
C THR A 97 17.20 -1.36 -1.63
N PRO A 98 18.01 -0.29 -1.41
CA PRO A 98 19.43 -0.44 -1.10
C PRO A 98 19.71 -1.27 0.17
N ALA A 99 18.76 -1.35 1.10
CA ALA A 99 18.86 -2.15 2.32
C ALA A 99 18.37 -3.60 2.16
N GLY A 100 17.88 -3.96 0.97
CA GLY A 100 17.30 -5.28 0.67
C GLY A 100 15.86 -5.19 0.14
N PRO A 101 15.31 -6.32 -0.33
CA PRO A 101 13.93 -6.39 -0.78
C PRO A 101 12.94 -6.28 0.38
N VAL A 102 11.81 -5.62 0.13
CA VAL A 102 10.69 -5.49 1.08
C VAL A 102 9.37 -5.81 0.39
N ALA A 103 8.44 -6.41 1.14
CA ALA A 103 7.03 -6.47 0.76
C ALA A 103 6.36 -5.14 1.11
N VAL A 104 5.58 -4.59 0.19
CA VAL A 104 4.66 -3.47 0.43
C VAL A 104 3.26 -4.01 0.23
N ILE A 105 2.46 -4.07 1.28
CA ILE A 105 1.12 -4.67 1.26
C ILE A 105 0.09 -3.60 1.62
N LEU A 106 -0.90 -3.45 0.76
CA LEU A 106 -2.10 -2.65 0.99
C LEU A 106 -3.22 -3.56 1.46
N HIS A 107 -3.86 -3.16 2.56
CA HIS A 107 -5.11 -3.71 3.06
C HIS A 107 -6.17 -2.62 3.02
N GLU A 108 -7.30 -2.89 2.40
CA GLU A 108 -8.45 -1.98 2.39
C GLU A 108 -9.65 -2.70 3.02
N GLY A 109 -10.45 -1.96 3.78
CA GLY A 109 -11.66 -2.46 4.43
C GLY A 109 -11.72 -2.08 5.91
N PRO A 110 -12.89 -2.21 6.55
CA PRO A 110 -13.08 -1.84 7.95
C PRO A 110 -12.18 -2.59 8.95
N GLY A 111 -11.66 -3.77 8.59
CA GLY A 111 -10.70 -4.50 9.43
C GLY A 111 -9.23 -4.29 9.08
N SER A 112 -8.91 -3.41 8.12
CA SER A 112 -7.53 -3.21 7.64
C SER A 112 -6.57 -2.75 8.74
N ALA A 113 -7.01 -1.84 9.62
CA ALA A 113 -6.20 -1.31 10.72
C ALA A 113 -5.93 -2.34 11.83
N THR A 114 -6.82 -3.31 12.01
CA THR A 114 -6.73 -4.34 13.06
C THR A 114 -6.23 -5.68 12.54
N LEU A 115 -5.93 -5.79 11.23
CA LEU A 115 -5.68 -7.05 10.55
C LEU A 115 -4.58 -7.87 11.25
N MET A 116 -3.40 -7.26 11.46
CA MET A 116 -2.26 -7.96 12.05
C MET A 116 -2.59 -8.53 13.44
N GLN A 117 -3.31 -7.77 14.27
CA GLN A 117 -3.75 -8.24 15.58
C GLN A 117 -4.76 -9.40 15.45
N THR A 118 -5.81 -9.22 14.66
CA THR A 118 -6.87 -10.23 14.52
C THR A 118 -6.36 -11.52 13.88
N MET A 119 -5.40 -11.42 12.98
CA MET A 119 -4.72 -12.56 12.35
C MET A 119 -3.84 -13.31 13.36
N ALA A 120 -3.09 -12.60 14.21
CA ALA A 120 -2.29 -13.18 15.29
C ALA A 120 -3.14 -13.93 16.34
N GLU A 121 -4.35 -13.45 16.60
CA GLU A 121 -5.29 -14.04 17.57
C GLU A 121 -6.15 -15.15 16.97
N SER A 122 -6.12 -15.34 15.64
CA SER A 122 -6.99 -16.28 14.94
C SER A 122 -6.62 -17.74 15.26
N LYS A 123 -7.66 -18.58 15.26
CA LYS A 123 -7.54 -20.05 15.39
C LYS A 123 -7.93 -20.78 14.11
N ASP A 124 -8.32 -20.05 13.07
CA ASP A 124 -8.61 -20.63 11.76
C ASP A 124 -7.31 -21.19 11.18
N GLU A 125 -7.35 -22.43 10.68
CA GLU A 125 -6.16 -23.13 10.17
C GLU A 125 -5.49 -22.36 9.03
N TYR A 126 -6.27 -21.63 8.22
CA TYR A 126 -5.77 -20.79 7.14
C TYR A 126 -4.93 -19.63 7.68
N ASP A 127 -5.43 -18.95 8.71
CA ASP A 127 -4.76 -17.79 9.30
C ASP A 127 -3.49 -18.23 10.02
N VAL A 128 -3.54 -19.35 10.74
CA VAL A 128 -2.38 -19.96 11.42
C VAL A 128 -1.30 -20.34 10.41
N ALA A 129 -1.66 -21.00 9.30
CA ALA A 129 -0.72 -21.36 8.25
C ALA A 129 -0.10 -20.11 7.59
N MET A 130 -0.89 -19.07 7.38
CA MET A 130 -0.42 -17.83 6.80
C MET A 130 0.52 -17.07 7.75
N VAL A 131 0.21 -16.96 9.05
CA VAL A 131 1.12 -16.36 10.05
C VAL A 131 2.45 -17.10 10.08
N ALA A 132 2.42 -18.43 10.07
CA ALA A 132 3.64 -19.24 10.06
C ALA A 132 4.49 -18.95 8.80
N ARG A 133 3.85 -18.92 7.62
CA ARG A 133 4.55 -18.66 6.35
C ARG A 133 5.09 -17.24 6.25
N LEU A 134 4.32 -16.23 6.67
CA LEU A 134 4.79 -14.85 6.74
C LEU A 134 5.97 -14.71 7.71
N SER A 135 5.91 -15.37 8.87
CA SER A 135 6.98 -15.33 9.85
C SER A 135 8.28 -15.93 9.31
N GLU A 136 8.20 -17.03 8.57
CA GLU A 136 9.35 -17.64 7.89
C GLU A 136 9.94 -16.72 6.82
N LEU A 137 9.10 -16.14 5.95
CA LEU A 137 9.54 -15.32 4.82
C LEU A 137 10.20 -14.01 5.27
N HIS A 138 9.76 -13.46 6.40
CA HIS A 138 10.23 -12.18 6.90
C HIS A 138 11.22 -12.29 8.06
N GLY A 139 11.36 -13.47 8.68
CA GLY A 139 12.20 -13.66 9.87
C GLY A 139 11.69 -12.88 11.08
N MET A 140 10.38 -12.63 11.16
CA MET A 140 9.71 -11.86 12.20
C MET A 140 8.56 -12.67 12.79
N ASP A 141 8.21 -12.43 14.06
CA ASP A 141 7.04 -13.06 14.67
C ASP A 141 5.78 -12.24 14.37
N PHE A 142 4.94 -12.73 13.45
CA PHE A 142 3.65 -12.11 13.11
C PHE A 142 2.53 -12.42 14.10
N SER A 143 2.79 -13.25 15.13
CA SER A 143 1.85 -13.50 16.22
C SER A 143 2.00 -12.49 17.38
N ALA A 144 3.04 -11.67 17.34
CA ALA A 144 3.32 -10.63 18.32
C ALA A 144 3.07 -9.22 17.73
N PRO A 145 2.86 -8.20 18.58
CA PRO A 145 2.89 -6.82 18.14
C PRO A 145 4.21 -6.50 17.41
N PRO A 146 4.18 -5.69 16.34
CA PRO A 146 5.38 -5.33 15.62
C PRO A 146 6.39 -4.63 16.55
N PRO A 147 7.70 -4.86 16.37
CA PRO A 147 8.71 -4.28 17.23
C PRO A 147 8.78 -2.75 17.07
N GLY A 148 8.87 -2.04 18.19
CA GLY A 148 9.02 -0.58 18.23
C GLY A 148 7.70 0.18 18.44
N PRO A 149 7.76 1.51 18.54
CA PRO A 149 6.55 2.33 18.64
C PRO A 149 5.77 2.32 17.33
N ALA A 150 4.46 2.50 17.42
CA ALA A 150 3.62 2.72 16.25
C ALA A 150 4.09 3.97 15.46
N PRO A 151 3.98 3.97 14.12
CA PRO A 151 4.28 5.16 13.32
C PRO A 151 3.45 6.36 13.76
N GLU A 152 4.09 7.53 13.85
CA GLU A 152 3.42 8.80 14.14
C GLU A 152 2.97 9.46 12.84
N LEU A 153 1.70 9.83 12.74
CA LEU A 153 1.17 10.62 11.63
C LEU A 153 1.83 12.00 11.62
N GLN A 154 2.67 12.27 10.62
CA GLN A 154 3.38 13.55 10.51
C GLN A 154 2.55 14.62 9.78
N PHE A 155 1.74 14.22 8.79
CA PHE A 155 0.87 15.13 8.05
C PHE A 155 -0.34 14.39 7.46
N ASP A 156 -1.47 15.09 7.37
CA ASP A 156 -2.65 14.66 6.63
C ASP A 156 -3.27 15.89 5.95
N THR A 157 -3.24 15.91 4.63
CA THR A 157 -3.74 17.06 3.85
C THR A 157 -5.26 17.07 3.72
N SER A 158 -5.97 16.03 4.17
CA SER A 158 -7.44 16.06 4.24
C SER A 158 -7.94 17.20 5.14
N GLN A 159 -7.12 17.61 6.12
CA GLN A 159 -7.42 18.74 7.00
C GLN A 159 -7.20 20.11 6.34
N ALA A 160 -6.45 20.18 5.23
CA ALA A 160 -6.22 21.43 4.50
C ALA A 160 -7.41 21.84 3.62
N GLY A 161 -8.47 21.03 3.57
CA GLY A 161 -9.59 21.18 2.65
C GLY A 161 -9.40 20.32 1.39
N SER A 162 -10.52 19.89 0.81
CA SER A 162 -10.51 19.16 -0.47
C SER A 162 -10.31 20.13 -1.62
N TRP A 163 -9.45 19.79 -2.58
CA TRP A 163 -9.28 20.57 -3.81
C TRP A 163 -10.46 20.44 -4.77
N ALA A 164 -11.51 19.68 -4.44
CA ALA A 164 -12.62 19.32 -5.32
C ALA A 164 -12.88 20.42 -6.35
N ALA A 165 -12.48 20.17 -7.60
CA ALA A 165 -12.70 21.09 -8.71
C ALA A 165 -14.22 21.20 -8.92
N GLY A 166 -14.82 22.19 -8.25
CA GLY A 166 -16.26 22.37 -8.19
C GLY A 166 -16.68 23.26 -7.03
N GLY A 167 -15.93 24.34 -6.77
CA GLY A 167 -16.41 25.45 -5.95
C GLY A 167 -17.13 26.46 -6.83
N GLU A 168 -18.47 26.35 -6.83
CA GLU A 168 -19.47 27.39 -7.10
C GLU A 168 -18.99 28.69 -7.77
N GLU A 169 -19.28 28.86 -9.06
CA GLU A 169 -19.51 30.18 -9.63
C GLU A 169 -21.03 30.42 -9.69
N HIS A 170 -21.49 31.16 -8.68
CA HIS A 170 -22.68 32.00 -8.66
C HIS A 170 -23.94 31.55 -9.42
N ALA A 171 -24.95 31.18 -8.62
CA ALA A 171 -26.34 31.45 -8.94
C ALA A 171 -26.51 32.95 -9.28
N GLU A 172 -26.74 33.27 -10.56
CA GLU A 172 -27.52 34.45 -10.94
C GLU A 172 -28.80 33.98 -11.62
N GLU A 173 -29.86 34.66 -11.23
CA GLU A 173 -31.26 34.28 -11.34
C GLU A 173 -31.74 34.19 -12.79
N HIS A 174 -32.65 33.25 -13.04
CA HIS A 174 -33.48 33.23 -14.24
C HIS A 174 -34.22 34.56 -14.44
N PRO A 175 -34.28 35.08 -15.68
CA PRO A 175 -35.49 35.70 -16.19
C PRO A 175 -36.12 34.77 -17.22
N THR A 176 -37.28 34.24 -16.86
CA THR A 176 -38.23 33.62 -17.78
C THR A 176 -38.75 34.66 -18.76
N GLU A 177 -38.33 34.66 -20.03
CA GLU A 177 -39.13 35.24 -21.13
C GLU A 177 -38.92 34.44 -22.43
N HIS A 178 -39.94 33.67 -22.79
CA HIS A 178 -40.23 33.29 -24.17
C HIS A 178 -40.93 34.48 -24.85
N PRO A 179 -40.56 34.82 -26.09
CA PRO A 179 -41.53 35.35 -27.03
C PRO A 179 -41.82 34.32 -28.13
N GLU A 180 -43.08 34.32 -28.56
CA GLU A 180 -43.70 33.50 -29.62
C GLU A 180 -43.09 33.74 -31.01
#